data_AF-W4V938-F1
#
_entry.id   AF-W4V938-F1
#
_cell.length_a   1.000
_cell.length_b   1.000
_cell.length_c   1.000
_cell.angle_alpha   90.00
_cell.angle_beta   90.00
_cell.angle_gamma   90.00
#
_symmetry.space_group_name_H-M   'P 1'
#
loop_
_entity.id
_entity.type
_entity.pdbx_description
1 polymer ?
#
loop_
_entity_poly.entity_id
_entity_poly.type
_entity_poly.pdbx_seq_one_letter_code
_entity_poly.pdbx_strand_id
1 'polypeptide(L)'
;MLAEGKVAVIMSGSPFALVMPTTNNDLLQSAEDAYVRFPYTNLLRIIRVIAIFMSLLLPGLYVAITNFHHEMIPTDLLFAIEASRKEYLSHRLWK
;
A
#
# COMPACT_ATOMS: atom_id res chain seq x y z
N MET A 1 -3.35 -12.30 -21.08
CA MET A 1 -2.25 -11.53 -21.72
C MET A 1 -2.20 -11.67 -23.25
N LEU A 2 -1.74 -12.78 -23.84
CA LEU A 2 -1.69 -12.91 -25.32
C LEU A 2 -3.09 -13.00 -25.96
N ALA A 3 -4.01 -13.73 -25.32
CA ALA A 3 -5.42 -13.79 -25.74
C ALA A 3 -6.18 -12.47 -25.56
N GLU A 4 -5.66 -11.55 -24.75
CA GLU A 4 -6.21 -10.20 -24.54
C GLU A 4 -5.66 -9.19 -25.57
N GLY A 5 -4.81 -9.62 -26.51
CA GLY A 5 -4.21 -8.75 -27.52
C GLY A 5 -3.01 -7.94 -27.03
N LYS A 6 -2.37 -8.33 -25.92
CA LYS A 6 -1.17 -7.65 -25.42
C LYS A 6 0.09 -8.10 -26.16
N VAL A 7 1.00 -7.16 -26.40
CA VAL A 7 2.31 -7.38 -27.01
C VAL A 7 3.33 -7.69 -25.92
N ALA A 8 4.09 -8.77 -26.08
CA ALA A 8 5.20 -9.12 -25.19
C ALA A 8 6.54 -8.91 -25.91
N VAL A 9 7.46 -8.18 -25.28
CA VAL A 9 8.84 -7.95 -25.75
C VAL A 9 9.78 -8.79 -24.91
N ILE A 10 10.53 -9.67 -25.57
CA ILE A 10 11.53 -10.55 -24.95
C ILE A 10 12.91 -10.09 -25.42
N MET A 11 13.80 -9.82 -24.48
CA MET A 11 15.17 -9.39 -24.76
C MET A 11 16.15 -10.50 -24.41
N SER A 12 17.10 -10.79 -25.30
CA SER A 12 18.15 -11.77 -25.03
C SER A 12 19.02 -11.30 -23.86
N GLY A 13 19.13 -12.13 -22.82
CA GLY A 13 19.90 -11.84 -21.59
C GLY A 13 19.07 -11.37 -20.38
N SER A 14 17.77 -11.09 -20.54
CA SER A 14 16.87 -10.79 -19.42
C SER A 14 15.96 -11.99 -19.14
N PRO A 15 15.80 -12.43 -17.88
CA PRO A 15 14.82 -13.47 -17.52
C PRO A 15 13.37 -12.94 -17.50
N PHE A 16 13.15 -11.63 -17.72
CA PHE A 16 11.84 -11.00 -17.68
C PHE A 16 11.34 -10.62 -19.08
N ALA A 17 10.06 -10.84 -19.34
CA ALA A 17 9.35 -10.37 -20.53
C ALA A 17 8.54 -9.10 -20.21
N LEU A 18 8.65 -8.09 -21.06
CA LEU A 18 7.90 -6.83 -20.93
C LEU A 18 6.56 -6.95 -21.66
N VAL A 19 5.43 -6.64 -21.01
CA VAL A 19 4.10 -6.72 -21.62
C VAL A 19 3.49 -5.34 -21.74
N MET A 20 2.93 -5.01 -22.91
CA MET A 20 2.30 -3.72 -23.21
C MET A 20 1.10 -3.85 -24.18
N PRO A 21 0.12 -2.93 -24.14
CA PRO A 21 -0.06 -1.88 -23.15
C PRO A 21 -0.53 -2.45 -21.81
N THR A 22 0.01 -1.91 -20.71
CA THR A 22 -0.49 -2.18 -19.36
C THR A 22 -1.66 -1.23 -19.08
N THR A 23 -2.80 -1.79 -18.73
CA THR A 23 -3.96 -1.03 -18.28
C THR A 23 -4.01 -0.98 -16.75
N ASN A 24 -4.75 -0.02 -16.19
CA ASN A 24 -4.97 0.04 -14.75
C ASN A 24 -5.58 -1.26 -14.19
N ASN A 25 -6.45 -1.92 -14.97
CA ASN A 25 -7.06 -3.18 -14.56
C ASN A 25 -6.04 -4.32 -14.45
N ASP A 26 -4.96 -4.30 -15.23
CA ASP A 26 -3.90 -5.31 -15.18
C ASP A 26 -3.06 -5.21 -13.91
N LEU A 27 -2.94 -4.00 -13.36
CA LEU A 27 -2.25 -3.74 -12.09
C LEU A 27 -3.13 -4.11 -10.89
N LEU A 28 -4.45 -4.04 -11.06
CA LEU A 28 -5.42 -4.31 -10.00
C LEU A 28 -5.83 -5.78 -9.91
N GLN A 29 -5.56 -6.60 -10.91
CA GLN A 29 -5.93 -8.02 -10.92
C GLN A 29 -4.75 -8.91 -10.54
N SER A 30 -5.01 -9.91 -9.68
CA SER A 30 -4.03 -10.96 -9.35
C SER A 30 -4.31 -12.22 -10.16
N ALA A 31 -3.27 -13.02 -10.44
CA ALA A 31 -3.45 -14.34 -11.07
C ALA A 31 -4.32 -15.28 -10.23
N GLU A 32 -4.33 -15.08 -8.90
CA GLU A 32 -5.15 -15.84 -7.96
C GLU A 32 -6.66 -15.57 -8.14
N ASP A 33 -7.03 -14.35 -8.57
CA ASP A 33 -8.42 -13.94 -8.75
C ASP A 33 -9.15 -14.80 -9.81
N ALA A 34 -8.40 -15.42 -10.73
CA ALA A 34 -8.92 -16.28 -11.80
C ALA A 34 -9.34 -17.68 -11.30
N TYR A 35 -8.79 -18.14 -10.18
CA TYR A 35 -9.08 -19.46 -9.61
C TYR A 35 -10.22 -19.42 -8.58
N VAL A 36 -10.58 -18.22 -8.14
CA VAL A 36 -11.62 -18.01 -7.13
C VAL A 36 -12.99 -17.85 -7.79
N ARG A 37 -14.06 -18.32 -7.13
CA ARG A 37 -15.43 -18.17 -7.62
C ARG A 37 -15.83 -16.69 -7.69
N PHE A 38 -16.59 -16.35 -8.75
CA PHE A 38 -17.03 -14.99 -9.09
C PHE A 38 -17.50 -14.10 -7.91
N PRO A 39 -18.38 -14.56 -6.98
CA PRO A 39 -18.82 -13.70 -5.87
C PRO A 39 -17.67 -13.28 -4.94
N TYR A 40 -16.72 -14.17 -4.66
CA TYR A 40 -15.58 -13.88 -3.80
C TYR A 40 -14.56 -12.99 -4.50
N THR A 41 -14.32 -13.22 -5.80
CA THR A 41 -13.43 -12.36 -6.60
C THR A 41 -13.92 -10.92 -6.64
N ASN A 42 -15.23 -10.67 -6.77
CA ASN A 42 -15.77 -9.31 -6.73
C ASN A 42 -15.62 -8.66 -5.36
N LEU A 43 -15.84 -9.40 -4.28
CA LEU A 43 -15.59 -8.89 -2.93
C LEU A 43 -14.13 -8.47 -2.75
N LEU A 44 -13.18 -9.31 -3.17
CA LEU A 44 -11.75 -9.00 -3.10
C LEU A 44 -11.39 -7.77 -3.94
N ARG A 45 -11.98 -7.60 -5.13
CA ARG A 45 -11.77 -6.41 -5.97
C ARG A 45 -12.23 -5.13 -5.27
N ILE A 46 -13.39 -5.14 -4.61
CA ILE A 46 -13.90 -3.98 -3.86
C ILE A 46 -12.95 -3.64 -2.70
N ILE A 47 -12.55 -4.64 -1.91
CA ILE A 47 -11.62 -4.45 -0.79
C ILE A 47 -10.30 -3.87 -1.29
N ARG A 48 -9.77 -4.36 -2.42
CA ARG A 48 -8.50 -3.88 -3.00
C ARG A 48 -8.58 -2.41 -3.41
N VAL A 49 -9.69 -1.98 -4.01
CA VAL A 49 -9.91 -0.56 -4.36
C VAL A 49 -9.93 0.31 -3.11
N ILE A 50 -10.66 -0.09 -2.07
CA ILE A 50 -10.70 0.64 -0.79
C ILE A 50 -9.31 0.69 -0.14
N ALA A 51 -8.58 -0.42 -0.16
CA ALA A 51 -7.23 -0.51 0.40
C ALA A 51 -6.23 0.44 -0.30
N ILE A 52 -6.36 0.66 -1.61
CA ILE A 52 -5.53 1.61 -2.35
C ILE A 52 -5.82 3.04 -1.93
N PHE A 53 -7.09 3.41 -1.75
CA PHE A 53 -7.42 4.74 -1.23
C PHE A 53 -6.93 4.91 0.20
N MET A 54 -7.08 3.88 1.04
CA MET A 54 -6.57 3.89 2.41
C MET A 54 -5.05 4.05 2.43
N SER A 55 -4.29 3.26 1.68
CA SER A 55 -2.82 3.34 1.68
C SER A 55 -2.30 4.70 1.21
N LEU A 56 -3.02 5.35 0.29
CA LEU A 56 -2.68 6.68 -0.20
C LEU A 56 -3.08 7.80 0.79
N LEU A 57 -4.29 7.72 1.37
CA LEU A 57 -4.87 8.80 2.18
C LEU A 57 -4.49 8.72 3.66
N LEU A 58 -4.36 7.54 4.26
CA LEU A 58 -4.03 7.37 5.68
C LEU A 58 -2.75 8.11 6.11
N PRO A 59 -1.61 8.02 5.41
CA PRO A 59 -0.39 8.70 5.85
C PRO A 59 -0.57 10.23 5.83
N GLY A 60 -1.21 10.77 4.78
CA GLY A 60 -1.49 12.20 4.69
C GLY A 60 -2.46 12.67 5.78
N LEU A 61 -3.51 11.90 6.03
CA LEU A 61 -4.51 12.18 7.06
C LEU A 61 -3.90 12.10 8.47
N TYR A 62 -3.02 11.13 8.73
CA TYR A 62 -2.27 11.02 9.98
C TYR A 62 -1.42 12.27 10.25
N VAL A 63 -0.65 12.73 9.25
CA VAL A 63 0.16 13.95 9.37
C VAL A 63 -0.73 15.19 9.56
N ALA A 64 -1.85 15.29 8.83
CA ALA A 64 -2.75 16.42 8.95
C ALA A 64 -3.39 16.52 10.35
N ILE A 65 -3.87 15.40 10.90
CA ILE A 65 -4.44 15.38 12.26
C ILE A 65 -3.39 15.76 13.30
N THR A 66 -2.19 15.16 13.20
CA THR A 66 -1.11 15.39 14.17
C THR A 66 -0.50 16.78 14.10
N ASN A 67 -0.71 17.57 13.03
CA ASN A 67 -0.19 18.94 12.94
C ASN A 67 -1.25 20.03 13.19
N PHE A 68 -2.51 19.78 12.83
CA PHE A 68 -3.58 20.79 12.89
C PHE A 68 -4.57 20.59 14.04
N HIS A 69 -4.66 19.40 14.62
CA HIS A 69 -5.58 19.09 15.73
C HIS A 69 -4.84 18.40 16.88
N HIS A 70 -3.87 19.10 17.51
CA HIS A 70 -3.15 18.59 18.67
C HIS A 70 -4.07 18.25 19.85
N GLU A 71 -5.23 18.91 19.96
CA GLU A 71 -6.22 18.68 21.03
C GLU A 71 -7.02 17.38 20.85
N MET A 72 -6.99 16.75 19.67
CA MET A 72 -7.63 15.44 19.43
C MET A 72 -6.75 14.25 19.83
N ILE A 73 -5.49 14.47 20.18
CA ILE A 73 -4.59 13.40 20.65
C ILE A 73 -4.88 13.20 22.15
N PRO A 74 -5.41 12.03 22.57
CA PRO A 74 -5.55 11.70 23.99
C PRO A 74 -4.19 11.88 24.67
N THR A 75 -4.17 12.52 25.84
CA THR A 75 -2.95 12.76 26.63
C THR A 75 -2.09 11.51 26.81
N ASP A 76 -2.72 10.34 26.90
CA ASP A 76 -2.04 9.04 27.03
C ASP A 76 -1.11 8.72 25.85
N LEU A 77 -1.50 9.07 24.62
CA LEU A 77 -0.68 8.89 23.43
C LEU A 77 0.46 9.91 23.35
N LEU A 78 0.23 11.13 23.83
CA LEU A 78 1.27 12.15 23.90
C LEU A 78 2.41 11.71 24.82
N PHE A 79 2.07 11.17 26.00
CA PHE A 79 3.05 10.60 26.93
C PHE A 79 3.78 9.39 26.34
N ALA A 80 3.11 8.50 25.61
CA ALA A 80 3.74 7.36 24.93
C ALA A 80 4.74 7.80 23.84
N ILE A 81 4.42 8.85 23.08
CA ILE A 81 5.31 9.43 22.07
C ILE A 81 6.53 10.10 22.73
N GLU A 82 6.35 10.82 23.83
CA GLU A 82 7.48 11.39 24.57
C GLU A 82 8.39 10.34 25.21
N ALA A 83 7.81 9.29 25.79
CA ALA A 83 8.55 8.19 26.39
C ALA A 83 9.42 7.46 25.35
N SER A 84 8.83 7.10 24.20
CA SER A 84 9.56 6.46 23.10
C SER A 84 10.68 7.34 22.53
N ARG A 85 10.45 8.67 22.43
CA ARG A 85 11.48 9.64 22.01
C ARG A 85 12.65 9.70 23.01
N LYS A 86 12.36 9.75 24.32
CA LYS A 86 13.39 9.77 25.37
C LYS A 86 14.21 8.48 25.38
N GLU A 87 13.57 7.32 25.22
CA GLU A 87 14.24 6.03 25.15
C GLU A 87 15.17 5.94 23.94
N TYR A 88 14.70 6.34 22.76
CA TYR A 88 15.53 6.39 21.55
C TYR A 88 16.75 7.31 21.73
N LEU A 89 16.55 8.50 22.29
CA LEU A 89 17.64 9.44 22.56
C LEU A 89 18.62 8.89 23.62
N SER A 90 18.12 8.25 24.67
CA SER A 90 18.94 7.59 25.69
C SER A 90 19.81 6.51 25.05
N HIS A 91 19.23 5.57 24.32
CA HIS A 91 19.99 4.53 23.62
C HIS A 91 21.01 5.10 22.62
N ARG A 92 20.74 6.29 22.05
CA ARG A 92 21.69 6.98 21.16
C ARG A 92 22.83 7.69 21.89
N LEU A 93 22.67 8.06 23.16
CA LEU A 93 23.69 8.73 23.97
C LEU A 93 24.64 7.75 24.69
N TRP A 94 24.21 6.50 24.87
CA TRP A 94 25.02 5.42 25.48
C TRP A 94 25.80 4.56 24.46
N LYS A 95 25.85 5.01 23.20
CA LYS A 95 26.75 4.50 22.15
C LYS A 95 27.74 5.58 21.77
#